data_AF-A0A7W1E078-F1
#
_entry.id   AF-A0A7W1E078-F1
#
_cell.length_a   1.000
_cell.length_b   1.000
_cell.length_c   1.000
_cell.angle_alpha   90.00
_cell.angle_beta   90.00
_cell.angle_gamma   90.00
#
_symmetry.space_group_name_H-M   'P 1'
#
loop_
_entity.id
_entity.type
_entity.pdbx_description
1 polymer ?
#
loop_
_entity_poly.entity_id
_entity_poly.type
_entity_poly.pdbx_seq_one_letter_code
_entity_poly.pdbx_strand_id
1 'polypeptide(L)'
;MVGKGLAAGAVGTAVMTLSSTVEMKLRDREASSAPANAAAKVLGIQPKGKEEKARFAQGVHWAYGTSWGAVRGVIGALGLTGPLAAVTHFGAVWGNELVMLPALDVAPPLREWGATELGVDAFHHGVYAIATSIAFELLDRHSGPRT
;
A
#
# COMPACT_ATOMS: atom_id res chain seq x y z
N MET A 1 -8.71 12.64 12.02
CA MET A 1 -8.99 11.46 11.17
C MET A 1 -7.90 11.28 10.11
N VAL A 2 -7.81 12.16 9.10
CA VAL A 2 -6.85 12.01 7.98
C VAL A 2 -5.38 12.08 8.40
N GLY A 3 -4.98 13.03 9.25
CA GLY A 3 -3.57 13.14 9.71
C GLY A 3 -3.08 11.88 10.44
N LYS A 4 -3.90 11.31 11.34
CA LYS A 4 -3.62 10.01 11.99
C LYS A 4 -3.55 8.89 10.95
N GLY A 5 -4.43 8.94 9.96
CA GLY A 5 -4.43 8.05 8.81
C GLY A 5 -3.09 8.07 8.07
N LEU A 6 -2.60 9.25 7.67
CA LEU A 6 -1.32 9.40 6.99
C LEU A 6 -0.16 8.85 7.83
N ALA A 7 -0.09 9.19 9.12
CA ALA A 7 0.93 8.64 10.02
C ALA A 7 0.87 7.11 10.10
N ALA A 8 -0.33 6.54 10.19
CA ALA A 8 -0.55 5.11 10.20
C ALA A 8 -0.22 4.45 8.84
N GLY A 9 -0.47 5.14 7.72
CA GLY A 9 -0.07 4.72 6.38
C GLY A 9 1.45 4.61 6.25
N ALA A 10 2.19 5.60 6.76
CA ALA A 10 3.65 5.56 6.78
C ALA A 10 4.18 4.36 7.60
N VAL A 11 3.57 4.04 8.74
CA VAL A 11 3.89 2.83 9.52
C VAL A 11 3.62 1.57 8.71
N GLY A 12 2.46 1.47 8.06
CA GLY A 12 2.14 0.33 7.19
C GLY A 12 3.15 0.15 6.06
N THR A 13 3.55 1.24 5.40
CA THR A 13 4.57 1.23 4.34
C THR A 13 5.89 0.68 4.87
N ALA A 14 6.34 1.14 6.05
CA ALA A 14 7.56 0.66 6.66
C ALA A 14 7.50 -0.85 6.98
N VAL A 15 6.39 -1.32 7.57
CA VAL A 15 6.21 -2.74 7.93
C VAL A 15 6.12 -3.61 6.67
N MET A 16 5.37 -3.20 5.65
CA MET A 16 5.30 -3.91 4.37
C MET A 16 6.69 -4.00 3.73
N THR A 17 7.46 -2.91 3.74
CA THR A 17 8.85 -2.87 3.21
C THR A 17 9.74 -3.92 3.89
N LEU A 18 9.64 -4.06 5.21
CA LEU A 18 10.39 -5.10 5.93
C LEU A 18 9.96 -6.50 5.48
N SER A 19 8.65 -6.76 5.43
CA SER A 19 8.12 -8.06 5.03
C SER A 19 8.50 -8.43 3.60
N SER A 20 8.42 -7.49 2.65
CA SER A 20 8.78 -7.71 1.25
C SER A 20 10.29 -7.83 1.08
N THR A 21 11.09 -7.12 1.88
CA THR A 21 12.55 -7.30 1.84
C THR A 21 12.97 -8.70 2.27
N VAL A 22 12.32 -9.26 3.29
CA VAL A 22 12.57 -10.65 3.72
C VAL A 22 12.13 -11.62 2.63
N GLU A 23 10.92 -11.47 2.11
CA GLU A 23 10.39 -12.35 1.06
C GLU A 23 11.25 -12.31 -0.22
N MET A 24 11.69 -11.13 -0.66
CA MET A 24 12.54 -10.97 -1.85
C MET A 24 13.88 -11.70 -1.69
N LYS A 25 14.49 -11.63 -0.50
CA LYS A 25 15.72 -12.36 -0.19
C LYS A 25 15.52 -13.87 -0.16
N LEU A 26 14.39 -14.34 0.37
CA LEU A 26 14.08 -15.77 0.44
C LEU A 26 13.79 -16.37 -0.94
N ARG A 27 13.32 -15.55 -1.88
CA ARG A 27 12.93 -15.98 -3.23
C ARG A 27 13.89 -15.55 -4.34
N ASP A 28 15.00 -14.91 -3.97
CA ASP A 28 16.02 -14.39 -4.90
C ASP A 28 15.42 -13.58 -6.06
N ARG A 29 14.53 -12.64 -5.74
CA ARG A 29 13.86 -11.79 -6.73
C ARG A 29 14.10 -10.31 -6.49
N GLU A 30 14.01 -9.53 -7.57
CA GLU A 30 14.10 -8.07 -7.50
C GLU A 30 12.82 -7.41 -6.95
N ALA A 31 12.95 -6.15 -6.56
CA ALA A 31 11.83 -5.32 -6.12
C ALA A 31 10.86 -5.02 -7.26
N SER A 32 9.58 -4.95 -6.91
CA SER A 32 8.53 -4.59 -7.88
C SER A 32 8.70 -3.13 -8.33
N SER A 33 8.59 -2.91 -9.64
CA SER A 33 8.52 -1.57 -10.23
C SER A 33 7.09 -1.13 -10.54
N ALA A 34 6.07 -1.95 -10.23
CA ALA A 34 4.70 -1.70 -10.65
C ALA A 34 4.12 -0.36 -10.13
N PRO A 35 4.24 0.01 -8.84
CA PRO A 35 3.73 1.30 -8.37
C PRO A 35 4.43 2.49 -9.05
N ALA A 36 5.74 2.39 -9.27
CA ALA A 36 6.50 3.42 -9.96
C ALA A 36 6.07 3.54 -11.43
N ASN A 37 5.90 2.42 -12.15
CA ASN A 37 5.44 2.44 -13.54
C ASN A 37 4.01 3.00 -13.66
N ALA A 38 3.12 2.64 -12.73
CA ALA A 38 1.77 3.19 -12.67
C ALA A 38 1.80 4.72 -12.42
N ALA A 39 2.57 5.18 -11.44
CA ALA A 39 2.72 6.60 -11.15
C ALA A 39 3.34 7.36 -12.32
N ALA A 40 4.35 6.80 -12.98
CA ALA A 40 4.97 7.38 -14.17
C ALA A 40 3.95 7.56 -15.30
N LYS A 41 3.11 6.54 -15.57
CA LYS A 41 2.02 6.62 -16.56
C LYS A 41 0.99 7.68 -16.20
N VAL A 42 0.51 7.71 -14.96
CA VAL A 42 -0.49 8.68 -14.49
C VAL A 42 0.04 10.12 -14.56
N LEU A 43 1.31 10.33 -14.19
CA LEU A 43 1.93 11.66 -14.17
C LEU A 43 2.50 12.09 -15.53
N GLY A 44 2.56 11.19 -16.52
CA GLY A 44 3.22 11.45 -17.81
C GLY A 44 4.74 11.68 -17.68
N ILE A 45 5.37 11.12 -16.64
CA ILE A 45 6.81 11.29 -16.35
C ILE A 45 7.57 10.04 -16.80
N GLN A 46 8.76 10.24 -17.37
CA GLN A 46 9.67 9.15 -17.72
C GLN A 46 11.03 9.37 -17.05
N PRO A 47 11.27 8.80 -15.85
CA PRO A 47 12.55 8.90 -15.17
C PRO A 47 13.67 8.29 -16.01
N LYS A 48 14.77 9.02 -16.22
CA LYS A 48 15.89 8.61 -17.09
C LYS A 48 17.09 8.16 -16.25
N GLY A 49 17.71 7.06 -16.67
CA GLY A 49 18.87 6.51 -15.96
C GLY A 49 18.50 5.75 -14.68
N LYS A 50 19.49 5.03 -14.12
CA LYS A 50 19.26 4.09 -13.01
C LYS A 50 18.95 4.81 -11.70
N GLU A 51 19.69 5.87 -11.39
CA GLU A 51 19.55 6.58 -10.12
C GLU A 51 18.23 7.36 -10.02
N GLU A 52 17.80 8.02 -11.10
CA GLU A 52 16.53 8.73 -11.15
C GLU A 52 15.35 7.76 -10.99
N LYS A 53 15.38 6.61 -11.67
CA LYS A 53 14.37 5.55 -11.51
C LYS A 53 14.29 5.03 -10.09
N ALA A 54 15.44 4.80 -9.43
CA ALA A 54 15.48 4.34 -8.05
C ALA A 54 14.90 5.39 -7.08
N ARG A 55 15.29 6.66 -7.21
CA ARG A 55 14.75 7.76 -6.39
C ARG A 55 13.26 7.96 -6.61
N PHE A 56 12.80 7.90 -7.87
CA PHE A 56 11.39 7.99 -8.20
C PHE A 56 10.59 6.83 -7.61
N ALA A 57 11.07 5.59 -7.75
CA ALA A 57 10.42 4.42 -7.17
C ALA A 57 10.31 4.51 -5.64
N GLN A 58 11.37 4.94 -4.95
CA GLN A 58 11.33 5.17 -3.50
C GLN A 58 10.36 6.28 -3.12
N GLY A 59 10.39 7.41 -3.85
CA GLY A 59 9.46 8.52 -3.63
C GLY A 59 8.00 8.08 -3.77
N VAL A 60 7.68 7.35 -4.86
CA VAL A 60 6.35 6.80 -5.10
C VAL A 60 5.97 5.80 -4.03
N HIS A 61 6.85 4.87 -3.65
CA HIS A 61 6.59 3.86 -2.62
C HIS A 61 6.13 4.51 -1.30
N TRP A 62 6.90 5.48 -0.82
CA TRP A 62 6.58 6.19 0.42
C TRP A 62 5.35 7.08 0.29
N ALA A 63 5.23 7.85 -0.79
CA ALA A 63 4.11 8.77 -0.99
C ALA A 63 2.79 8.02 -1.14
N TYR A 64 2.78 6.97 -1.97
CA TYR A 64 1.60 6.16 -2.27
C TYR A 64 1.17 5.33 -1.05
N GLY A 65 2.11 4.63 -0.40
CA GLY A 65 1.78 3.87 0.81
C GLY A 65 1.33 4.78 1.96
N THR A 66 1.90 5.98 2.10
CA THR A 66 1.44 6.94 3.12
C THR A 66 0.04 7.47 2.81
N SER A 67 -0.26 7.80 1.55
CA SER A 67 -1.55 8.38 1.16
C SER A 67 -2.70 7.39 1.34
N TRP A 68 -2.48 6.09 1.16
CA TRP A 68 -3.47 5.06 1.48
C TRP A 68 -3.85 5.01 2.96
N GLY A 69 -3.00 5.54 3.85
CA GLY A 69 -3.36 5.76 5.24
C GLY A 69 -4.50 6.78 5.43
N ALA A 70 -4.62 7.78 4.54
CA ALA A 70 -5.74 8.71 4.57
C ALA A 70 -7.09 7.99 4.39
N VAL A 71 -7.13 6.98 3.51
CA VAL A 71 -8.31 6.12 3.31
C VAL A 71 -8.67 5.38 4.59
N ARG A 72 -7.67 4.84 5.32
CA ARG A 72 -7.92 4.26 6.65
C ARG A 72 -8.51 5.28 7.62
N GLY A 73 -8.05 6.52 7.57
CA GLY A 73 -8.61 7.63 8.34
C GLY A 73 -10.07 7.94 8.00
N VAL A 74 -10.44 7.90 6.71
CA VAL A 74 -11.82 8.04 6.24
C VAL A 74 -12.68 6.88 6.72
N ILE A 75 -12.21 5.63 6.60
CA ILE A 75 -12.89 4.44 7.13
C ILE A 75 -13.20 4.60 8.64
N GLY A 76 -12.23 5.11 9.42
CA GLY A 76 -12.44 5.41 10.83
C GLY A 76 -13.45 6.52 11.09
N ALA A 77 -13.48 7.55 10.24
CA ALA A 77 -14.45 8.65 10.31
C ALA A 77 -15.88 8.18 10.01
N LEU A 78 -16.03 7.16 9.16
CA LEU A 78 -17.31 6.49 8.89
C LEU A 78 -17.75 5.52 10.01
N GLY A 79 -17.01 5.46 11.12
CA GLY A 79 -17.38 4.67 12.29
C GLY A 79 -16.81 3.25 12.32
N LEU A 80 -16.10 2.80 11.27
CA LEU A 80 -15.52 1.46 11.24
C LEU A 80 -14.25 1.39 12.11
N THR A 81 -14.16 0.35 12.93
CA THR A 81 -13.03 0.08 13.82
C THR A 81 -12.66 -1.41 13.81
N GLY A 82 -11.54 -1.76 14.43
CA GLY A 82 -11.16 -3.14 14.65
C GLY A 82 -10.90 -3.92 13.36
N PRO A 83 -11.15 -5.25 13.38
CA PRO A 83 -10.95 -6.11 12.22
C PRO A 83 -11.73 -5.68 10.98
N LEU A 84 -12.95 -5.16 11.15
CA LEU A 84 -13.78 -4.72 10.01
C LEU A 84 -13.13 -3.55 9.26
N ALA A 85 -12.56 -2.59 9.99
CA ALA A 85 -11.83 -1.48 9.37
C ALA A 85 -10.57 -1.97 8.63
N ALA A 86 -9.86 -2.97 9.18
CA ALA A 86 -8.68 -3.56 8.54
C ALA A 86 -9.03 -4.31 7.25
N VAL A 87 -10.08 -5.13 7.25
CA VAL A 87 -10.57 -5.84 6.05
C VAL A 87 -11.05 -4.84 4.99
N THR A 88 -11.77 -3.79 5.41
CA THR A 88 -12.23 -2.74 4.49
C THR A 88 -11.05 -2.00 3.85
N HIS A 89 -10.03 -1.67 4.65
CA HIS A 89 -8.83 -0.99 4.17
C HIS A 89 -8.01 -1.90 3.24
N PHE A 90 -7.85 -3.17 3.59
CA PHE A 90 -7.23 -4.18 2.73
C PHE A 90 -7.92 -4.27 1.37
N GLY A 91 -9.25 -4.43 1.38
CA GLY A 91 -10.04 -4.50 0.15
C GLY A 91 -9.92 -3.24 -0.70
N ALA A 92 -9.84 -2.06 -0.08
CA ALA A 92 -9.64 -0.80 -0.80
C ALA A 92 -8.27 -0.71 -1.49
N VAL A 93 -7.18 -1.03 -0.78
CA VAL A 93 -5.82 -0.92 -1.31
C VAL A 93 -5.57 -1.99 -2.37
N TRP A 94 -5.82 -3.25 -2.03
CA TRP A 94 -5.56 -4.39 -2.93
C TRP A 94 -6.54 -4.39 -4.11
N GLY A 95 -7.82 -4.15 -3.85
CA GLY A 95 -8.83 -4.07 -4.92
C GLY A 95 -8.53 -2.94 -5.92
N ASN A 96 -7.99 -1.80 -5.46
CA ASN A 96 -7.54 -0.75 -6.35
C ASN A 96 -6.39 -1.22 -7.26
N GLU A 97 -5.41 -1.94 -6.75
CA GLU A 97 -4.31 -2.46 -7.57
C GLU A 97 -4.79 -3.42 -8.65
N LEU A 98 -5.67 -4.36 -8.28
CA LEU A 98 -6.24 -5.35 -9.18
C LEU A 98 -7.01 -4.72 -10.36
N VAL A 99 -7.46 -3.48 -10.22
CA VAL A 99 -8.12 -2.69 -11.28
C VAL A 99 -7.14 -1.77 -11.99
N MET A 100 -6.35 -0.99 -11.24
CA MET A 100 -5.52 0.07 -11.79
C MET A 100 -4.30 -0.46 -12.56
N LEU A 101 -3.64 -1.53 -12.11
CA LEU A 101 -2.46 -2.02 -12.82
C LEU A 101 -2.80 -2.57 -14.21
N PRO A 102 -3.88 -3.37 -14.38
CA PRO A 102 -4.32 -3.77 -15.72
C PRO A 102 -4.83 -2.59 -16.54
N ALA A 103 -5.62 -1.67 -15.96
CA ALA A 103 -6.14 -0.51 -16.68
C ALA A 103 -5.04 0.43 -17.19
N LEU A 104 -3.88 0.43 -16.54
CA LEU A 104 -2.70 1.19 -16.95
C LEU A 104 -1.73 0.37 -17.79
N ASP A 105 -2.02 -0.86 -18.20
CA ASP A 105 -1.08 -1.77 -18.89
C ASP A 105 0.27 -1.93 -18.13
N VAL A 106 0.22 -1.98 -16.81
CA VAL A 106 1.40 -2.21 -15.95
C VAL A 106 1.51 -3.67 -15.54
N ALA A 107 0.38 -4.36 -15.40
CA ALA A 107 0.29 -5.78 -15.14
C ALA A 107 -0.77 -6.42 -16.05
N PRO A 108 -0.67 -7.72 -16.36
CA PRO A 108 -1.72 -8.43 -17.09
C PRO A 108 -3.00 -8.52 -16.26
N PRO A 109 -4.15 -8.89 -16.87
CA PRO A 109 -5.37 -9.18 -16.14
C PRO A 109 -5.18 -10.25 -15.05
N LEU A 110 -5.93 -10.12 -13.95
CA LEU A 110 -5.82 -11.01 -12.77
C LEU A 110 -5.88 -12.51 -13.09
N ARG A 111 -6.61 -12.90 -14.15
CA ARG A 111 -6.75 -14.30 -14.58
C ARG A 111 -5.45 -14.91 -15.09
N GLU A 112 -4.48 -14.09 -15.46
CA GLU A 112 -3.18 -14.49 -15.99
C GLU A 112 -2.10 -14.50 -14.89
N TRP A 113 -2.42 -14.10 -13.66
CA TRP A 113 -1.48 -14.09 -12.56
C TRP A 113 -1.24 -15.51 -12.04
N GLY A 114 0.02 -15.84 -11.76
CA GLY A 114 0.34 -17.08 -11.06
C GLY A 114 -0.21 -17.09 -9.63
N ALA A 115 -0.76 -18.22 -9.19
CA ALA A 115 -1.37 -18.34 -7.85
C ALA A 115 -0.41 -17.95 -6.71
N THR A 116 0.88 -18.27 -6.87
CA THR A 116 1.93 -17.87 -5.93
C THR A 116 2.13 -16.36 -5.88
N GLU A 117 2.20 -15.69 -7.03
CA GLU A 117 2.38 -14.22 -7.09
C GLU A 117 1.16 -13.51 -6.53
N LEU A 118 -0.04 -13.99 -6.86
CA LEU A 118 -1.28 -13.47 -6.29
C LEU A 118 -1.32 -13.62 -4.76
N GLY A 119 -0.86 -14.76 -4.24
CA GLY A 119 -0.81 -15.01 -2.81
C GLY A 119 0.20 -14.12 -2.08
N VAL A 120 1.39 -13.95 -2.64
CA VAL A 120 2.43 -13.06 -2.10
C VAL A 120 1.97 -11.60 -2.11
N ASP A 121 1.34 -11.18 -3.21
CA ASP A 121 0.83 -9.83 -3.36
C ASP A 121 -0.29 -9.52 -2.35
N ALA A 122 -1.29 -10.40 -2.25
CA ALA A 122 -2.35 -10.30 -1.25
C ALA A 122 -1.78 -10.31 0.18
N PHE A 123 -0.76 -11.13 0.45
CA PHE A 123 -0.11 -11.20 1.75
C PHE A 123 0.52 -9.86 2.15
N HIS A 124 1.31 -9.23 1.27
CA HIS A 124 1.95 -7.95 1.60
C HIS A 124 0.93 -6.81 1.75
N HIS A 125 -0.15 -6.82 0.97
CA HIS A 125 -1.28 -5.91 1.15
C HIS A 125 -1.99 -6.13 2.50
N GLY A 126 -2.13 -7.38 2.92
CA GLY A 126 -2.64 -7.74 4.25
C GLY A 126 -1.74 -7.21 5.36
N VAL A 127 -0.43 -7.41 5.26
CA VAL A 127 0.57 -6.86 6.20
C VAL A 127 0.45 -5.35 6.31
N TYR A 128 0.39 -4.65 5.18
CA TYR A 128 0.20 -3.20 5.13
C TYR A 128 -1.09 -2.77 5.85
N ALA A 129 -2.25 -3.34 5.46
CA ALA A 129 -3.56 -2.94 5.98
C ALA A 129 -3.71 -3.22 7.49
N ILE A 130 -3.16 -4.35 7.96
CA ILE A 130 -3.15 -4.71 9.39
C ILE A 130 -2.28 -3.72 10.17
N ALA A 131 -1.04 -3.50 9.73
CA ALA A 131 -0.11 -2.59 10.41
C ALA A 131 -0.65 -1.16 10.47
N THR A 132 -1.17 -0.65 9.35
CA THR A 132 -1.83 0.66 9.30
C THR A 132 -3.05 0.72 10.21
N SER A 133 -3.88 -0.32 10.27
CA SER A 133 -5.07 -0.32 11.13
C SER A 133 -4.72 -0.33 12.61
N ILE A 134 -3.72 -1.13 13.02
CA ILE A 134 -3.22 -1.14 14.41
C ILE A 134 -2.66 0.24 14.77
N ALA A 135 -1.79 0.80 13.92
CA ALA A 135 -1.20 2.11 14.15
C ALA A 135 -2.27 3.21 14.25
N PHE A 136 -3.26 3.19 13.37
CA PHE A 136 -4.37 4.13 13.40
C PHE A 136 -5.16 4.04 14.71
N GLU A 137 -5.49 2.82 15.16
CA GLU A 137 -6.24 2.64 16.40
C GLU A 137 -5.46 3.08 17.63
N LEU A 138 -4.15 2.82 17.67
CA LEU A 138 -3.30 3.33 18.73
C LEU A 138 -3.34 4.86 18.75
N LEU A 139 -3.15 5.52 17.60
CA LEU A 139 -3.23 6.98 17.50
C LEU A 139 -4.63 7.52 17.85
N ASP A 140 -5.69 6.78 17.53
CA ASP A 140 -7.06 7.22 17.80
C ASP A 140 -7.39 7.16 19.30
N ARG A 141 -7.01 6.07 19.97
CA ARG A 141 -7.22 5.86 21.41
C ARG A 141 -6.54 6.94 22.28
N HIS A 142 -5.38 7.44 21.87
CA HIS A 142 -4.65 8.48 22.61
C HIS A 142 -5.25 9.88 22.49
N SER A 143 -6.28 10.10 21.65
CA SER A 143 -6.85 11.44 21.42
C SER A 143 -8.13 11.74 22.22
N GLY A 144 -8.54 10.88 23.16
CA GLY A 144 -9.76 11.05 23.97
C GLY A 144 -11.06 10.77 23.21
N PRO A 145 -12.23 10.80 23.90
CA PRO A 145 -13.52 10.49 23.30
C PRO A 145 -13.86 11.43 22.13
N ARG A 146 -14.50 10.89 21.09
CA ARG A 146 -15.09 11.70 20.02
C ARG A 146 -16.31 12.42 20.59
N THR A 147 -16.17 13.71 20.91
CA THR A 147 -17.32 14.60 21.13
C THR A 147 -17.99 14.91 19.80
#